data_AF-A0A6B0BDA0-F1
#
_entry.id   AF-A0A6B0BDA0-F1
#
_cell.length_a   1.000
_cell.length_b   1.000
_cell.length_c   1.000
_cell.angle_alpha   90.00
_cell.angle_beta   90.00
_cell.angle_gamma   90.00
#
_symmetry.space_group_name_H-M   'P 1'
#
loop_
_entity.id
_entity.type
_entity.pdbx_description
1 polymer ?
#
loop_
_entity_poly.entity_id
_entity_poly.type
_entity_poly.pdbx_seq_one_letter_code
_entity_poly.pdbx_strand_id
1 'polypeptide(L)'
;MLADITVNAMKGIYLRYDENGAITSHTIDKDGVKISGDKVDITANREFNVVANNINNKVGKNDIVNSLNLSNEGLDINVNRIGIKGGNANRYVQVQNDFVELGGIVQRTWKGKRSTDDIFTRLKDGHLRFRNNTAGGSLYMSHFGISTYIDGEGEDGGSSGTIQWWDKTYSDSGMNGITINSYGGVVALTSDYNRIIIDSYASANIESREAPIYLSPNTKNKPGLNRFAFTLSNADSAYETDGYIMFGSDENYKYGAGLRFSKRSNKGLVQVVNGDYATGGDTTIESGMGKFNLVKRRDGNSYVSIQSYDLLAVGSDNAGDRVASNSIYKRTYSAPANLHITSAGTIGRATSAKKYKISIENQYINEDDQFSHSKEILKLPIRTWFDKYESEIMAKELESGKKLSDDTFKLSRHTGLIAEEVEELGFNEFVIYDDNGEIEGIAYDRLWVHLIPIIKNQQSKIEKLEELINE
;
A
#
# COMPACT_ATOMS: atom_id res chain seq x y z
N MET A 1 -105.73 42.67 -21.59
CA MET A 1 -104.35 42.13 -21.54
C MET A 1 -104.03 41.93 -20.06
N LEU A 2 -104.05 40.71 -19.58
CA LEU A 2 -103.53 40.38 -18.25
C LEU A 2 -102.03 40.16 -18.43
N ALA A 3 -101.20 40.91 -17.72
CA ALA A 3 -99.97 40.35 -17.16
C ALA A 3 -99.46 41.30 -16.07
N ASP A 4 -99.45 40.76 -14.86
CA ASP A 4 -99.18 41.39 -13.58
C ASP A 4 -97.96 42.31 -13.51
N ILE A 5 -98.18 43.46 -12.85
CA ILE A 5 -97.15 44.16 -12.11
C ILE A 5 -97.66 44.26 -10.65
N THR A 6 -97.25 43.32 -9.80
CA THR A 6 -97.44 43.43 -8.34
C THR A 6 -96.10 43.78 -7.71
N VAL A 7 -95.88 45.07 -7.42
CA VAL A 7 -94.62 45.58 -6.83
C VAL A 7 -94.82 45.77 -5.32
N ASN A 8 -94.50 44.75 -4.53
CA ASN A 8 -94.45 44.87 -3.07
C ASN A 8 -93.02 44.92 -2.49
N ALA A 9 -91.96 44.76 -3.31
CA ALA A 9 -90.59 44.58 -2.80
C ALA A 9 -89.47 45.27 -3.61
N MET A 10 -89.78 46.14 -4.58
CA MET A 10 -88.77 46.92 -5.31
C MET A 10 -88.77 48.39 -4.87
N LYS A 11 -87.57 48.97 -4.68
CA LYS A 11 -87.40 50.39 -4.35
C LYS A 11 -86.46 51.03 -5.38
N GLY A 12 -86.81 52.22 -5.87
CA GLY A 12 -85.95 53.01 -6.76
C GLY A 12 -86.38 53.07 -8.24
N ILE A 13 -87.55 52.55 -8.61
CA ILE A 13 -88.19 52.84 -9.91
C ILE A 13 -89.46 53.64 -9.63
N TYR A 14 -89.62 54.78 -10.28
CA TYR A 14 -90.82 55.61 -10.22
C TYR A 14 -91.47 55.67 -11.60
N LEU A 15 -92.75 55.32 -11.67
CA LEU A 15 -93.53 55.33 -12.89
C LEU A 15 -94.61 56.40 -12.78
N ARG A 16 -94.77 57.23 -13.81
CA ARG A 16 -95.92 58.12 -13.97
C ARG A 16 -96.89 57.51 -14.97
N TYR A 17 -98.17 57.57 -14.62
CA TYR A 17 -99.27 57.05 -15.42
C TYR A 17 -100.13 58.21 -15.93
N ASP A 18 -100.72 58.05 -17.11
CA ASP A 18 -101.80 58.91 -17.56
C ASP A 18 -103.16 58.50 -16.95
N GLU A 19 -104.18 59.26 -17.32
CA GLU A 19 -105.57 59.11 -16.88
C GLU A 19 -106.18 57.74 -17.25
N ASN A 20 -105.60 57.06 -18.23
CA ASN A 20 -106.03 55.75 -18.73
C ASN A 20 -105.19 54.59 -18.16
N GLY A 21 -104.23 54.89 -17.28
CA GLY A 21 -103.36 53.91 -16.64
C GLY A 21 -102.16 53.47 -17.50
N ALA A 22 -101.85 54.17 -18.60
CA ALA A 22 -100.66 53.91 -19.40
C ALA A 22 -99.43 54.64 -18.81
N ILE A 23 -98.27 53.96 -18.78
CA ILE A 23 -97.02 54.57 -18.30
C ILE A 23 -96.54 55.62 -19.30
N THR A 24 -96.38 56.86 -18.85
CA THR A 24 -95.93 58.00 -19.68
C THR A 24 -94.47 58.37 -19.47
N SER A 25 -93.94 58.09 -18.28
CA SER A 25 -92.51 58.23 -17.99
C SER A 25 -92.09 57.31 -16.86
N HIS A 26 -90.82 56.93 -16.87
CA HIS A 26 -90.18 56.20 -15.80
C HIS A 26 -88.88 56.88 -15.42
N THR A 27 -88.56 56.91 -14.13
CA THR A 27 -87.27 57.37 -13.61
C THR A 27 -86.71 56.32 -12.66
N ILE A 28 -85.37 56.19 -12.67
CA ILE A 28 -84.63 55.35 -11.73
C ILE A 28 -83.97 56.28 -10.72
N ASP A 29 -84.00 55.89 -9.44
CA ASP A 29 -83.37 56.59 -8.34
C ASP A 29 -81.84 56.67 -8.54
N LYS A 30 -81.20 57.70 -7.99
CA LYS A 30 -79.74 57.88 -8.05
C LYS A 30 -78.96 56.70 -7.46
N ASP A 31 -79.60 55.97 -6.53
CA ASP A 31 -79.04 54.80 -5.84
C ASP A 31 -79.39 53.47 -6.55
N GLY A 32 -80.06 53.52 -7.70
CA GLY A 32 -80.42 52.37 -8.53
C GLY A 32 -81.70 51.64 -8.09
N VAL A 33 -81.90 50.45 -8.63
CA VAL A 33 -83.06 49.59 -8.35
C VAL A 33 -82.68 48.54 -7.30
N LYS A 34 -83.32 48.59 -6.13
CA LYS A 34 -83.22 47.52 -5.13
C LYS A 34 -84.33 46.52 -5.35
N ILE A 35 -83.97 45.29 -5.69
CA ILE A 35 -84.89 44.15 -5.81
C ILE A 35 -84.67 43.25 -4.60
N SER A 36 -85.72 43.01 -3.81
CA SER A 36 -85.66 42.11 -2.64
C SER A 36 -86.54 40.89 -2.92
N GLY A 37 -85.95 39.69 -2.94
CA GLY A 37 -86.66 38.43 -3.16
C GLY A 37 -85.71 37.24 -3.14
N ASP A 38 -86.25 36.04 -2.94
CA ASP A 38 -85.46 34.80 -2.84
C ASP A 38 -84.84 34.38 -4.18
N LYS A 39 -85.47 34.78 -5.30
CA LYS A 39 -84.99 34.52 -6.67
C LYS A 39 -85.22 35.75 -7.54
N VAL A 40 -84.22 36.10 -8.34
CA VAL A 40 -84.32 37.11 -9.40
C VAL A 40 -83.88 36.46 -10.70
N ASP A 41 -84.82 36.23 -11.62
CA ASP A 41 -84.53 35.76 -12.97
C ASP A 41 -84.30 36.98 -13.88
N ILE A 42 -83.09 37.09 -14.44
CA ILE A 42 -82.73 38.18 -15.37
C ILE A 42 -82.31 37.54 -16.70
N THR A 43 -83.03 37.87 -17.78
CA THR A 43 -82.61 37.52 -19.14
C THR A 43 -81.68 38.61 -19.67
N ALA A 44 -80.38 38.32 -19.70
CA ALA A 44 -79.32 39.26 -20.08
C ALA A 44 -78.94 39.17 -21.57
N ASN A 45 -78.46 40.28 -22.14
CA ASN A 45 -77.81 40.32 -23.46
C ASN A 45 -76.27 40.35 -23.31
N ARG A 46 -75.53 40.40 -24.43
CA ARG A 46 -74.05 40.35 -24.44
C ARG A 46 -73.36 41.53 -23.74
N GLU A 47 -74.07 42.60 -23.42
CA GLU A 47 -73.51 43.82 -22.80
C GLU A 47 -73.78 43.89 -21.29
N PHE A 48 -74.51 42.92 -20.73
CA PHE A 48 -74.85 42.90 -19.32
C PHE A 48 -73.63 42.49 -18.46
N ASN A 49 -73.12 43.42 -17.66
CA ASN A 49 -72.06 43.17 -16.70
C ASN A 49 -72.62 43.21 -15.28
N VAL A 50 -72.40 42.14 -14.52
CA VAL A 50 -72.73 42.10 -13.09
C VAL A 50 -71.47 42.39 -12.28
N VAL A 51 -71.45 43.49 -11.55
CA VAL A 51 -70.40 43.81 -10.57
C VAL A 51 -70.99 43.61 -9.18
N ALA A 52 -70.57 42.57 -8.49
CA ALA A 52 -71.01 42.30 -7.13
C ALA A 52 -69.95 42.77 -6.13
N ASN A 53 -70.32 43.71 -5.25
CA ASN A 53 -69.41 44.26 -4.23
C ASN A 53 -69.04 43.26 -3.12
N ASN A 54 -69.86 42.22 -2.88
CA ASN A 54 -69.58 41.15 -1.91
C ASN A 54 -70.36 39.87 -2.30
N ILE A 55 -69.67 38.71 -2.40
CA ILE A 55 -70.24 37.43 -2.86
C ILE A 55 -70.12 36.34 -1.77
N ASN A 56 -69.94 36.72 -0.50
CA ASN A 56 -69.78 35.74 0.58
C ASN A 56 -70.96 34.74 0.65
N ASN A 57 -70.64 33.44 0.69
CA ASN A 57 -71.58 32.32 0.91
C ASN A 57 -72.68 32.12 -0.16
N LYS A 58 -72.40 32.39 -1.44
CA LYS A 58 -73.37 32.24 -2.54
C LYS A 58 -73.27 30.96 -3.37
N VAL A 59 -72.26 30.11 -3.13
CA VAL A 59 -72.11 28.80 -3.78
C VAL A 59 -72.57 27.73 -2.82
N GLY A 60 -73.59 26.96 -3.19
CA GLY A 60 -74.12 25.85 -2.41
C GLY A 60 -73.18 24.64 -2.40
N LYS A 61 -73.38 23.72 -1.45
CA LYS A 61 -72.55 22.50 -1.29
C LYS A 61 -72.46 21.59 -2.53
N ASN A 62 -73.39 21.76 -3.48
CA ASN A 62 -73.50 20.96 -4.71
C ASN A 62 -73.19 21.77 -5.98
N ASP A 63 -72.90 23.06 -5.85
CA ASP A 63 -72.64 23.93 -7.00
C ASP A 63 -71.17 23.80 -7.43
N ILE A 64 -70.93 23.90 -8.74
CA ILE A 64 -69.59 23.78 -9.33
C ILE A 64 -69.14 25.17 -9.82
N VAL A 65 -68.00 25.64 -9.32
CA VAL A 65 -67.31 26.81 -9.88
C VAL A 65 -66.37 26.33 -10.98
N ASN A 66 -66.76 26.51 -12.24
CA ASN A 66 -65.99 26.03 -13.40
C ASN A 66 -64.72 26.86 -13.69
N SER A 67 -64.69 28.12 -13.29
CA SER A 67 -63.50 28.98 -13.39
C SER A 67 -63.51 30.07 -12.31
N LEU A 68 -62.32 30.38 -11.78
CA LEU A 68 -62.07 31.55 -10.95
C LEU A 68 -61.18 32.47 -11.77
N ASN A 69 -61.76 33.55 -12.30
CA ASN A 69 -60.99 34.59 -12.98
C ASN A 69 -60.51 35.60 -11.94
N LEU A 70 -59.22 35.61 -11.67
CA LEU A 70 -58.61 36.39 -10.59
C LEU A 70 -58.04 37.68 -11.17
N SER A 71 -58.14 38.77 -10.40
CA SER A 71 -57.44 40.01 -10.71
C SER A 71 -55.92 39.85 -10.51
N ASN A 72 -55.13 40.88 -10.83
CA ASN A 72 -53.66 40.83 -10.74
C ASN A 72 -53.15 40.53 -9.31
N GLU A 73 -54.00 40.72 -8.29
CA GLU A 73 -53.71 40.40 -6.88
C GLU A 73 -53.73 38.89 -6.56
N GLY A 74 -54.28 38.04 -7.45
CA GLY A 74 -54.26 36.58 -7.32
C GLY A 74 -55.29 35.98 -6.34
N LEU A 75 -55.16 34.69 -6.05
CA LEU A 75 -55.98 33.94 -5.08
C LEU A 75 -55.08 33.33 -4.02
N ASP A 76 -55.39 33.60 -2.76
CA ASP A 76 -54.80 32.92 -1.61
C ASP A 76 -55.76 31.81 -1.12
N ILE A 77 -55.38 30.55 -1.32
CA ILE A 77 -56.15 29.38 -0.85
C ILE A 77 -55.56 28.94 0.48
N ASN A 78 -56.29 29.16 1.58
CA ASN A 78 -55.91 28.68 2.90
C ASN A 78 -56.09 27.15 3.02
N VAL A 79 -54.99 26.41 2.91
CA VAL A 79 -54.97 24.94 2.92
C VAL A 79 -55.20 24.29 4.30
N ASN A 80 -55.28 25.07 5.39
CA ASN A 80 -55.58 24.53 6.73
C ASN A 80 -57.01 24.01 6.86
N ARG A 81 -57.93 24.44 5.98
CA ARG A 81 -59.35 24.03 5.99
C ARG A 81 -59.81 23.42 4.66
N ILE A 82 -59.00 23.51 3.60
CA ILE A 82 -59.32 23.07 2.25
C ILE A 82 -58.13 22.31 1.68
N GLY A 83 -58.28 21.01 1.46
CA GLY A 83 -57.29 20.20 0.77
C GLY A 83 -57.54 20.18 -0.74
N ILE A 84 -56.49 20.25 -1.55
CA ILE A 84 -56.59 19.92 -2.98
C ILE A 84 -56.46 18.40 -3.07
N LYS A 85 -57.55 17.72 -3.39
CA LYS A 85 -57.56 16.28 -3.68
C LYS A 85 -57.98 16.05 -5.11
N GLY A 86 -57.08 15.51 -5.93
CA GLY A 86 -57.36 15.16 -7.31
C GLY A 86 -57.13 13.67 -7.55
N GLY A 87 -57.89 13.07 -8.48
CA GLY A 87 -57.71 11.67 -8.89
C GLY A 87 -58.52 10.65 -8.08
N ASN A 88 -58.00 9.43 -7.98
CA ASN A 88 -58.64 8.28 -7.32
C ASN A 88 -57.62 7.46 -6.51
N ALA A 89 -58.03 6.32 -5.94
CA ALA A 89 -57.16 5.46 -5.13
C ALA A 89 -55.89 4.96 -5.85
N ASN A 90 -55.93 4.83 -7.18
CA ASN A 90 -54.82 4.32 -7.99
C ASN A 90 -53.91 5.43 -8.53
N ARG A 91 -54.35 6.70 -8.47
CA ARG A 91 -53.55 7.85 -8.90
C ARG A 91 -54.13 9.12 -8.30
N TYR A 92 -53.39 9.77 -7.40
CA TYR A 92 -53.87 10.94 -6.69
C TYR A 92 -52.80 12.02 -6.50
N VAL A 93 -53.30 13.23 -6.26
CA VAL A 93 -52.58 14.35 -5.66
C VAL A 93 -53.34 14.74 -4.40
N GLN A 94 -52.61 14.89 -3.30
CA GLN A 94 -53.14 15.40 -2.05
C GLN A 94 -52.24 16.53 -1.53
N VAL A 95 -52.81 17.73 -1.42
CA VAL A 95 -52.19 18.88 -0.76
C VAL A 95 -53.03 19.21 0.46
N GLN A 96 -52.46 19.07 1.66
CA GLN A 96 -53.19 19.30 2.90
C GLN A 96 -52.22 19.65 4.03
N ASN A 97 -52.56 20.68 4.80
CA ASN A 97 -51.78 21.14 5.96
C ASN A 97 -50.30 21.39 5.61
N ASP A 98 -49.41 20.50 6.07
CA ASP A 98 -47.96 20.56 6.01
C ASP A 98 -47.34 19.58 5.00
N PHE A 99 -48.16 18.91 4.17
CA PHE A 99 -47.65 17.97 3.18
C PHE A 99 -48.25 18.12 1.78
N VAL A 100 -47.42 17.75 0.81
CA VAL A 100 -47.81 17.51 -0.58
C VAL A 100 -47.45 16.07 -0.90
N GLU A 101 -48.43 15.29 -1.34
CA GLU A 101 -48.25 13.88 -1.70
C GLU A 101 -48.82 13.59 -3.09
N LEU A 102 -48.03 12.85 -3.87
CA LEU A 102 -48.43 12.30 -5.15
C LEU A 102 -48.23 10.79 -5.08
N GLY A 103 -49.28 10.01 -5.28
CA GLY A 103 -49.20 8.58 -5.09
C GLY A 103 -50.20 7.77 -5.90
N GLY A 104 -50.06 6.45 -5.78
CA GLY A 104 -50.92 5.47 -6.42
C GLY A 104 -50.15 4.27 -6.98
N ILE A 105 -50.83 3.48 -7.79
CA ILE A 105 -50.31 2.27 -8.40
C ILE A 105 -49.63 2.63 -9.71
N VAL A 106 -48.30 2.52 -9.76
CA VAL A 106 -47.50 2.92 -10.92
C VAL A 106 -46.65 1.75 -11.39
N GLN A 107 -46.66 1.53 -12.70
CA GLN A 107 -45.77 0.56 -13.33
C GLN A 107 -44.46 1.23 -13.76
N ARG A 108 -43.33 0.66 -13.34
CA ARG A 108 -41.98 1.17 -13.63
C ARG A 108 -41.07 0.05 -14.08
N THR A 109 -39.97 0.41 -14.74
CA THR A 109 -38.91 -0.53 -15.13
C THR A 109 -37.60 -0.09 -14.49
N TRP A 110 -36.93 -0.98 -13.77
CA TRP A 110 -35.63 -0.74 -13.16
C TRP A 110 -34.65 -1.86 -13.51
N LYS A 111 -33.47 -1.51 -14.03
CA LYS A 111 -32.47 -2.47 -14.55
C LYS A 111 -33.09 -3.57 -15.44
N GLY A 112 -34.02 -3.18 -16.32
CA GLY A 112 -34.72 -4.09 -17.24
C GLY A 112 -35.86 -4.90 -16.62
N LYS A 113 -36.09 -4.85 -15.29
CA LYS A 113 -37.20 -5.53 -14.62
C LYS A 113 -38.39 -4.61 -14.45
N ARG A 114 -39.58 -5.03 -14.91
CA ARG A 114 -40.83 -4.27 -14.81
C ARG A 114 -41.59 -4.68 -13.54
N SER A 115 -42.08 -3.71 -12.78
CA SER A 115 -42.91 -3.90 -11.58
C SER A 115 -44.09 -2.94 -11.56
N THR A 116 -45.20 -3.33 -10.93
CA THR A 116 -46.37 -2.48 -10.67
C THR A 116 -46.51 -2.38 -9.16
N ASP A 117 -46.22 -1.19 -8.61
CA ASP A 117 -46.09 -0.98 -7.18
C ASP A 117 -47.00 0.16 -6.69
N ASP A 118 -47.51 0.05 -5.48
CA ASP A 118 -48.11 1.18 -4.75
C ASP A 118 -47.01 2.04 -4.16
N ILE A 119 -46.91 3.28 -4.65
CA ILE A 119 -45.83 4.20 -4.33
C ILE A 119 -46.39 5.59 -4.03
N PHE A 120 -45.63 6.37 -3.27
CA PHE A 120 -45.87 7.80 -3.19
C PHE A 120 -44.56 8.58 -3.08
N THR A 121 -44.62 9.83 -3.55
CA THR A 121 -43.63 10.86 -3.29
C THR A 121 -44.28 11.90 -2.39
N ARG A 122 -43.63 12.22 -1.26
CA ARG A 122 -44.16 13.18 -0.28
C ARG A 122 -43.11 14.22 0.09
N LEU A 123 -43.51 15.49 0.06
CA LEU A 123 -42.81 16.58 0.73
C LEU A 123 -43.48 16.83 2.08
N LYS A 124 -42.76 16.66 3.18
CA LYS A 124 -43.25 16.89 4.55
C LYS A 124 -42.07 17.05 5.50
N ASP A 125 -42.23 17.78 6.61
CA ASP A 125 -41.26 17.83 7.72
C ASP A 125 -39.80 18.08 7.26
N GLY A 126 -39.60 18.96 6.26
CA GLY A 126 -38.28 19.29 5.74
C GLY A 126 -37.58 18.21 4.91
N HIS A 127 -38.28 17.13 4.52
CA HIS A 127 -37.72 16.07 3.69
C HIS A 127 -38.61 15.71 2.49
N LEU A 128 -37.96 15.18 1.45
CA LEU A 128 -38.61 14.53 0.32
C LEU A 128 -38.49 13.02 0.49
N ARG A 129 -39.63 12.31 0.55
CA ARG A 129 -39.69 10.86 0.71
C ARG A 129 -40.18 10.20 -0.57
N PHE A 130 -39.46 9.16 -1.00
CA PHE A 130 -39.90 8.20 -2.01
C PHE A 130 -40.24 6.88 -1.32
N ARG A 131 -41.53 6.55 -1.24
CA ARG A 131 -42.01 5.34 -0.59
C ARG A 131 -42.43 4.31 -1.63
N ASN A 132 -42.05 3.05 -1.41
CA ASN A 132 -42.67 1.90 -2.06
C ASN A 132 -43.35 1.05 -0.98
N ASN A 133 -44.68 1.08 -0.93
CA ASN A 133 -45.45 0.30 0.04
C ASN A 133 -45.43 -1.18 -0.30
N THR A 134 -45.46 -1.53 -1.59
CA THR A 134 -45.39 -2.93 -2.06
C THR A 134 -44.08 -3.60 -1.66
N ALA A 135 -42.94 -2.91 -1.80
CA ALA A 135 -41.62 -3.45 -1.47
C ALA A 135 -41.17 -3.17 -0.03
N GLY A 136 -41.92 -2.37 0.74
CA GLY A 136 -41.57 -2.06 2.13
C GLY A 136 -40.40 -1.09 2.31
N GLY A 137 -39.82 -0.51 1.25
CA GLY A 137 -38.68 0.42 1.33
C GLY A 137 -39.04 1.91 1.25
N SER A 138 -38.18 2.78 1.79
CA SER A 138 -38.26 4.24 1.62
C SER A 138 -36.88 4.81 1.30
N LEU A 139 -36.85 5.93 0.58
CA LEU A 139 -35.67 6.78 0.44
C LEU A 139 -36.05 8.19 0.89
N TYR A 140 -35.27 8.77 1.78
CA TYR A 140 -35.46 10.10 2.34
C TYR A 140 -34.33 11.00 1.87
N MET A 141 -34.68 12.20 1.42
CA MET A 141 -33.73 13.27 1.12
C MET A 141 -34.01 14.44 2.07
N SER A 142 -33.01 14.85 2.83
CA SER A 142 -33.10 15.94 3.82
C SER A 142 -31.81 16.76 3.86
N HIS A 143 -31.71 17.74 4.77
CA HIS A 143 -30.47 18.50 4.99
C HIS A 143 -29.28 17.61 5.39
N PHE A 144 -29.54 16.47 6.04
CA PHE A 144 -28.49 15.52 6.45
C PHE A 144 -27.94 14.70 5.28
N GLY A 145 -28.73 14.51 4.22
CA GLY A 145 -28.33 13.74 3.04
C GLY A 145 -29.42 12.84 2.48
N ILE A 146 -29.00 11.69 1.95
CA ILE A 146 -29.88 10.66 1.40
C ILE A 146 -29.77 9.41 2.27
N SER A 147 -30.89 8.93 2.80
CA SER A 147 -30.93 7.77 3.69
C SER A 147 -32.13 6.89 3.42
N THR A 148 -32.02 5.61 3.76
CA THR A 148 -33.15 4.68 3.75
C THR A 148 -34.03 4.77 5.01
N TYR A 149 -33.59 5.52 6.02
CA TYR A 149 -34.33 5.92 7.23
C TYR A 149 -34.39 7.45 7.36
N ILE A 150 -35.37 7.96 8.12
CA ILE A 150 -35.70 9.40 8.15
C ILE A 150 -34.64 10.25 8.87
N ASP A 151 -34.01 9.68 9.88
CA ASP A 151 -33.01 10.27 10.78
C ASP A 151 -31.63 9.60 10.64
N GLY A 152 -31.51 8.59 9.77
CA GLY A 152 -30.27 7.82 9.64
C GLY A 152 -29.96 6.96 10.87
N GLU A 153 -30.93 6.72 11.75
CA GLU A 153 -30.77 5.87 12.93
C GLU A 153 -31.94 4.87 12.94
N GLY A 154 -31.72 3.67 12.39
CA GLY A 154 -32.67 2.57 12.60
C GLY A 154 -32.67 2.12 14.07
N GLU A 155 -33.67 1.32 14.47
CA GLU A 155 -33.64 0.61 15.76
C GLU A 155 -32.25 -0.04 15.95
N ASP A 156 -31.64 0.14 17.13
CA ASP A 156 -30.29 -0.29 17.49
C ASP A 156 -29.11 0.38 16.73
N GLY A 157 -29.25 1.64 16.29
CA GLY A 157 -28.14 2.44 15.74
C GLY A 157 -27.67 2.01 14.35
N GLY A 158 -28.49 1.22 13.65
CA GLY A 158 -28.17 0.62 12.38
C GLY A 158 -28.82 1.33 11.20
N SER A 159 -28.15 2.35 10.62
CA SER A 159 -28.65 2.90 9.36
C SER A 159 -28.38 1.97 8.20
N SER A 160 -29.44 1.39 7.60
CA SER A 160 -29.33 0.94 6.21
C SER A 160 -28.96 2.13 5.29
N GLY A 161 -28.29 1.85 4.17
CA GLY A 161 -27.34 2.75 3.49
C GLY A 161 -27.64 4.25 3.44
N THR A 162 -26.58 5.05 3.64
CA THR A 162 -26.61 6.52 3.69
C THR A 162 -25.55 7.15 2.79
N ILE A 163 -25.90 8.31 2.24
CA ILE A 163 -24.96 9.32 1.75
C ILE A 163 -25.20 10.54 2.62
N GLN A 164 -24.27 10.81 3.53
CA GLN A 164 -24.37 11.88 4.52
C GLN A 164 -23.55 13.08 4.07
N TRP A 165 -24.16 14.27 4.14
CA TRP A 165 -23.48 15.55 3.97
C TRP A 165 -23.18 16.15 5.34
N TRP A 166 -22.16 17.02 5.38
CA TRP A 166 -21.72 17.70 6.60
C TRP A 166 -21.10 16.78 7.66
N ASP A 167 -20.75 15.54 7.29
CA ASP A 167 -20.05 14.62 8.18
C ASP A 167 -18.62 15.12 8.42
N LYS A 168 -18.23 15.19 9.69
CA LYS A 168 -16.91 15.67 10.14
C LYS A 168 -16.02 14.53 10.61
N THR A 169 -16.52 13.29 10.63
CA THR A 169 -15.84 12.11 11.22
C THR A 169 -14.43 11.91 10.69
N TYR A 170 -14.20 12.17 9.40
CA TYR A 170 -12.90 12.01 8.73
C TYR A 170 -12.24 13.35 8.36
N SER A 171 -12.61 14.45 9.01
CA SER A 171 -12.03 15.77 8.79
C SER A 171 -11.32 16.26 10.05
N ASP A 172 -9.99 16.13 10.08
CA ASP A 172 -9.16 16.60 11.21
C ASP A 172 -9.33 18.11 11.47
N SER A 173 -9.67 18.89 10.43
CA SER A 173 -9.95 20.33 10.53
C SER A 173 -11.36 20.65 11.02
N GLY A 174 -12.20 19.63 11.25
CA GLY A 174 -13.60 19.79 11.63
C GLY A 174 -14.49 20.35 10.51
N MET A 175 -14.03 20.26 9.27
CA MET A 175 -14.76 20.74 8.09
C MET A 175 -15.77 19.71 7.63
N ASN A 176 -16.82 20.21 6.98
CA ASN A 176 -17.92 19.39 6.48
C ASN A 176 -17.49 18.54 5.27
N GLY A 177 -17.69 17.23 5.36
CA GLY A 177 -17.41 16.26 4.31
C GLY A 177 -18.66 15.54 3.79
N ILE A 178 -18.41 14.54 2.95
CA ILE A 178 -19.42 13.59 2.45
C ILE A 178 -18.96 12.19 2.83
N THR A 179 -19.85 11.43 3.46
CA THR A 179 -19.59 10.04 3.83
C THR A 179 -20.65 9.13 3.24
N ILE A 180 -20.22 8.04 2.62
CA ILE A 180 -21.11 6.97 2.15
C ILE A 180 -20.94 5.79 3.10
N ASN A 181 -22.03 5.37 3.73
CA ASN A 181 -22.00 4.28 4.70
C ASN A 181 -23.07 3.22 4.37
N SER A 182 -22.79 1.98 4.74
CA SER A 182 -23.78 0.92 4.80
C SER A 182 -23.60 0.14 6.10
N TYR A 183 -24.66 0.03 6.89
CA TYR A 183 -24.73 -0.90 8.01
C TYR A 183 -25.26 -2.26 7.55
N GLY A 184 -24.56 -3.36 7.90
CA GLY A 184 -24.93 -4.73 7.52
C GLY A 184 -24.82 -5.09 6.04
N GLY A 185 -24.35 -4.16 5.20
CA GLY A 185 -24.22 -4.31 3.73
C GLY A 185 -22.84 -3.90 3.21
N VAL A 186 -22.72 -3.79 1.88
CA VAL A 186 -21.46 -3.43 1.19
C VAL A 186 -21.64 -2.13 0.41
N VAL A 187 -20.68 -1.21 0.53
CA VAL A 187 -20.52 -0.09 -0.41
C VAL A 187 -19.64 -0.57 -1.57
N ALA A 188 -20.24 -0.77 -2.74
CA ALA A 188 -19.53 -1.21 -3.95
C ALA A 188 -19.44 -0.08 -4.97
N LEU A 189 -18.23 0.15 -5.49
CA LEU A 189 -18.00 1.00 -6.66
C LEU A 189 -17.69 0.09 -7.84
N THR A 190 -18.50 0.15 -8.90
CA THR A 190 -18.36 -0.70 -10.09
C THR A 190 -18.53 0.14 -11.35
N SER A 191 -17.71 -0.13 -12.37
CA SER A 191 -17.83 0.50 -13.69
C SER A 191 -17.71 -0.58 -14.77
N ASP A 192 -18.74 -0.71 -15.61
CA ASP A 192 -18.73 -1.63 -16.74
C ASP A 192 -18.09 -0.96 -17.95
N TYR A 193 -17.23 -1.71 -18.66
CA TYR A 193 -16.53 -1.26 -19.88
C TYR A 193 -15.67 0.02 -19.72
N ASN A 194 -15.35 0.41 -18.49
CA ASN A 194 -14.51 1.57 -18.20
C ASN A 194 -13.74 1.39 -16.88
N ARG A 195 -13.35 2.47 -16.20
CA ARG A 195 -12.52 2.47 -14.98
C ARG A 195 -13.12 3.30 -13.85
N ILE A 196 -12.72 2.97 -12.62
CA ILE A 196 -12.92 3.81 -11.42
C ILE A 196 -11.61 4.55 -11.17
N ILE A 197 -11.70 5.84 -10.84
CA ILE A 197 -10.55 6.68 -10.47
C ILE A 197 -10.73 7.10 -9.02
N ILE A 198 -9.70 6.88 -8.20
CA ILE A 198 -9.57 7.44 -6.86
C ILE A 198 -8.36 8.36 -6.93
N ASP A 199 -8.62 9.67 -6.94
CA ASP A 199 -7.60 10.72 -7.06
C ASP A 199 -7.89 11.83 -6.05
N SER A 200 -6.84 12.32 -5.40
CA SER A 200 -6.93 13.26 -4.27
C SER A 200 -5.70 14.16 -4.26
N TYR A 201 -5.89 15.45 -3.99
CA TYR A 201 -4.78 16.40 -3.91
C TYR A 201 -3.80 16.12 -2.77
N ALA A 202 -4.29 15.65 -1.62
CA ALA A 202 -3.48 15.34 -0.44
C ALA A 202 -3.14 13.84 -0.36
N SER A 203 -4.07 13.01 0.11
CA SER A 203 -3.91 11.55 0.19
C SER A 203 -5.21 10.80 -0.06
N ALA A 204 -5.08 9.59 -0.61
CA ALA A 204 -6.17 8.62 -0.77
C ALA A 204 -5.96 7.49 0.25
N ASN A 205 -6.72 7.51 1.34
CA ASN A 205 -6.61 6.53 2.41
C ASN A 205 -7.51 5.32 2.12
N ILE A 206 -6.96 4.11 2.27
CA ILE A 206 -7.71 2.84 2.23
C ILE A 206 -7.43 2.15 3.56
N GLU A 207 -8.46 2.00 4.38
CA GLU A 207 -8.33 1.54 5.75
C GLU A 207 -9.21 0.33 6.00
N SER A 208 -8.70 -0.61 6.79
CA SER A 208 -9.46 -1.73 7.33
C SER A 208 -9.18 -1.81 8.82
N ARG A 209 -10.25 -1.90 9.62
CA ARG A 209 -10.18 -1.81 11.08
C ARG A 209 -9.81 -3.13 11.77
N GLU A 210 -10.19 -4.26 11.16
CA GLU A 210 -10.05 -5.58 11.79
C GLU A 210 -9.36 -6.61 10.90
N ALA A 211 -9.43 -6.44 9.58
CA ALA A 211 -8.99 -7.44 8.61
C ALA A 211 -7.91 -6.88 7.65
N PRO A 212 -7.21 -7.73 6.88
CA PRO A 212 -6.30 -7.28 5.83
C PRO A 212 -7.00 -6.44 4.75
N ILE A 213 -6.23 -5.59 4.07
CA ILE A 213 -6.66 -4.97 2.81
C ILE A 213 -6.28 -5.90 1.66
N TYR A 214 -7.24 -6.21 0.79
CA TYR A 214 -7.05 -7.09 -0.36
C TYR A 214 -7.11 -6.34 -1.69
N LEU A 215 -6.12 -6.56 -2.55
CA LEU A 215 -6.12 -6.07 -3.94
C LEU A 215 -6.05 -7.28 -4.89
N SER A 216 -7.10 -7.47 -5.70
CA SER A 216 -7.25 -8.67 -6.54
C SER A 216 -7.18 -8.34 -8.04
N PRO A 217 -6.02 -8.51 -8.69
CA PRO A 217 -5.89 -8.25 -10.12
C PRO A 217 -6.51 -9.37 -10.98
N ASN A 218 -7.11 -8.98 -12.11
CA ASN A 218 -7.49 -9.86 -13.22
C ASN A 218 -8.33 -11.10 -12.83
N THR A 219 -9.32 -10.91 -11.96
CA THR A 219 -10.17 -11.98 -11.39
C THR A 219 -10.97 -12.77 -12.42
N LYS A 220 -11.15 -12.25 -13.64
CA LYS A 220 -11.90 -12.93 -14.71
C LYS A 220 -11.04 -13.80 -15.63
N ASN A 221 -9.84 -13.35 -16.01
CA ASN A 221 -9.06 -14.02 -17.07
C ASN A 221 -7.95 -14.93 -16.54
N LYS A 222 -7.77 -15.01 -15.22
CA LYS A 222 -6.75 -15.85 -14.58
C LYS A 222 -7.42 -16.76 -13.53
N PRO A 223 -7.07 -18.05 -13.49
CA PRO A 223 -7.60 -18.97 -12.49
C PRO A 223 -7.04 -18.67 -11.10
N GLY A 224 -7.79 -19.10 -10.07
CA GLY A 224 -7.39 -19.01 -8.66
C GLY A 224 -7.64 -17.64 -8.01
N LEU A 225 -7.49 -17.59 -6.69
CA LEU A 225 -7.63 -16.37 -5.90
C LEU A 225 -6.33 -15.54 -5.95
N ASN A 226 -6.22 -14.72 -6.98
CA ASN A 226 -5.07 -13.84 -7.17
C ASN A 226 -5.27 -12.56 -6.35
N ARG A 227 -4.71 -12.49 -5.13
CA ARG A 227 -4.81 -11.30 -4.27
C ARG A 227 -3.48 -10.95 -3.61
N PHE A 228 -3.20 -9.65 -3.55
CA PHE A 228 -2.26 -9.08 -2.59
C PHE A 228 -2.99 -8.87 -1.26
N ALA A 229 -2.35 -9.28 -0.17
CA ALA A 229 -2.83 -9.02 1.18
C ALA A 229 -1.86 -8.08 1.88
N PHE A 230 -2.35 -6.89 2.24
CA PHE A 230 -1.66 -5.94 3.11
C PHE A 230 -2.14 -6.20 4.53
N THR A 231 -1.24 -6.70 5.36
CA THR A 231 -1.59 -7.18 6.72
C THR A 231 -0.46 -6.88 7.71
N LEU A 232 -0.70 -7.20 8.98
CA LEU A 232 0.17 -6.92 10.10
C LEU A 232 0.55 -8.23 10.80
N SER A 233 1.73 -8.29 11.43
CA SER A 233 2.06 -9.42 12.30
C SER A 233 1.14 -9.45 13.50
N ASN A 234 0.83 -10.65 13.96
CA ASN A 234 0.37 -10.84 15.33
C ASN A 234 1.54 -10.55 16.28
N ALA A 235 1.46 -9.44 17.02
CA ALA A 235 2.52 -8.99 17.91
C ALA A 235 1.92 -8.39 19.19
N ASP A 236 2.57 -8.64 20.32
CA ASP A 236 2.10 -8.18 21.64
C ASP A 236 2.37 -6.69 21.88
N SER A 237 3.14 -6.03 21.02
CA SER A 237 3.50 -4.62 21.15
C SER A 237 3.35 -3.84 19.84
N ALA A 238 2.93 -2.57 19.95
CA ALA A 238 2.62 -1.72 18.80
C ALA A 238 3.82 -1.43 17.89
N TYR A 239 5.06 -1.54 18.39
CA TYR A 239 6.29 -1.29 17.63
C TYR A 239 6.89 -2.57 17.01
N GLU A 240 6.39 -3.75 17.40
CA GLU A 240 6.72 -5.05 16.80
C GLU A 240 5.66 -5.54 15.80
N THR A 241 4.59 -4.75 15.63
CA THR A 241 3.57 -4.97 14.62
C THR A 241 4.10 -4.66 13.22
N ASP A 242 4.89 -5.57 12.66
CA ASP A 242 5.48 -5.46 11.34
C ASP A 242 4.41 -5.55 10.24
N GLY A 243 4.63 -4.82 9.15
CA GLY A 243 3.76 -4.84 7.98
C GLY A 243 4.15 -5.94 7.00
N TYR A 244 3.17 -6.51 6.31
CA TYR A 244 3.37 -7.54 5.30
C TYR A 244 2.67 -7.19 4.00
N ILE A 245 3.32 -7.51 2.89
CA ILE A 245 2.71 -7.61 1.57
C ILE A 245 2.87 -9.06 1.11
N MET A 246 1.77 -9.80 1.10
CA MET A 246 1.74 -11.22 0.72
C MET A 246 1.02 -11.40 -0.61
N PHE A 247 1.40 -12.41 -1.40
CA PHE A 247 0.72 -12.74 -2.65
C PHE A 247 0.51 -14.25 -2.83
N GLY A 248 -0.57 -14.63 -3.52
CA GLY A 248 -0.77 -16.00 -4.02
C GLY A 248 -1.47 -16.98 -3.08
N SER A 249 -2.32 -16.52 -2.16
CA SER A 249 -3.17 -17.41 -1.35
C SER A 249 -4.44 -17.79 -2.11
N ASP A 250 -4.65 -19.10 -2.30
CA ASP A 250 -5.93 -19.70 -2.68
C ASP A 250 -6.72 -20.11 -1.42
N GLU A 251 -8.05 -20.31 -1.49
CA GLU A 251 -8.93 -20.49 -0.31
C GLU A 251 -8.49 -21.63 0.64
N ASN A 252 -7.67 -22.56 0.13
CA ASN A 252 -7.12 -23.70 0.87
C ASN A 252 -5.58 -23.70 0.96
N TYR A 253 -4.90 -22.66 0.48
CA TYR A 253 -3.45 -22.62 0.36
C TYR A 253 -2.85 -21.37 1.01
N LYS A 254 -1.68 -21.57 1.63
CA LYS A 254 -0.83 -20.50 2.16
C LYS A 254 -0.38 -19.58 1.01
N TYR A 255 -0.04 -18.35 1.35
CA TYR A 255 0.62 -17.45 0.38
C TYR A 255 1.90 -18.10 -0.15
N GLY A 256 2.36 -17.71 -1.35
CA GLY A 256 3.62 -18.23 -1.87
C GLY A 256 4.82 -17.66 -1.11
N ALA A 257 4.94 -16.34 -1.16
CA ALA A 257 5.93 -15.56 -0.44
C ALA A 257 5.44 -14.12 -0.25
N GLY A 258 6.18 -13.34 0.51
CA GLY A 258 5.91 -11.91 0.68
C GLY A 258 7.11 -11.12 1.18
N LEU A 259 6.86 -9.84 1.42
CA LEU A 259 7.79 -8.92 2.05
C LEU A 259 7.29 -8.54 3.43
N ARG A 260 8.20 -8.55 4.40
CA ARG A 260 7.99 -8.07 5.77
C ARG A 260 8.75 -6.76 5.96
N PHE A 261 8.06 -5.76 6.48
CA PHE A 261 8.55 -4.43 6.78
C PHE A 261 8.58 -4.24 8.30
N SER A 262 9.78 -4.13 8.86
CA SER A 262 9.94 -3.92 10.29
C SER A 262 9.37 -2.55 10.70
N LYS A 263 8.42 -2.53 11.65
CA LYS A 263 7.87 -1.27 12.20
C LYS A 263 8.82 -0.60 13.20
N ARG A 264 9.77 -1.36 13.76
CA ARG A 264 10.76 -0.85 14.72
C ARG A 264 11.66 0.23 14.08
N SER A 265 11.56 1.46 14.58
CA SER A 265 12.17 2.68 14.01
C SER A 265 13.68 2.58 13.75
N ASN A 266 14.41 1.87 14.60
CA ASN A 266 15.87 1.79 14.53
C ASN A 266 16.39 0.57 13.75
N LYS A 267 15.51 -0.21 13.12
CA LYS A 267 15.89 -1.44 12.42
C LYS A 267 16.05 -1.26 10.91
N GLY A 268 15.22 -0.41 10.29
CA GLY A 268 15.25 -0.16 8.83
C GLY A 268 15.29 -1.43 7.98
N LEU A 269 14.57 -2.48 8.38
CA LEU A 269 14.74 -3.83 7.85
C LEU A 269 13.56 -4.26 6.99
N VAL A 270 13.87 -4.74 5.78
CA VAL A 270 12.95 -5.47 4.90
C VAL A 270 13.44 -6.90 4.75
N GLN A 271 12.54 -7.86 4.87
CA GLN A 271 12.85 -9.29 4.78
C GLN A 271 11.90 -9.99 3.79
N VAL A 272 12.39 -11.06 3.17
CA VAL A 272 11.52 -11.98 2.44
C VAL A 272 10.98 -13.01 3.42
N VAL A 273 9.70 -13.32 3.28
CA VAL A 273 8.99 -14.33 4.08
C VAL A 273 8.35 -15.38 3.19
N ASN A 274 8.25 -16.60 3.70
CA ASN A 274 7.51 -17.68 3.04
C ASN A 274 6.00 -17.56 3.32
N GLY A 275 5.21 -18.53 2.83
CA GLY A 275 3.77 -18.60 3.05
C GLY A 275 3.30 -18.65 4.50
N ASP A 276 4.19 -19.00 5.42
CA ASP A 276 3.97 -19.05 6.87
C ASP A 276 4.42 -17.78 7.59
N TYR A 277 4.70 -16.70 6.84
CA TYR A 277 5.20 -15.42 7.37
C TYR A 277 6.58 -15.54 8.05
N ALA A 278 7.26 -16.68 7.90
CA ALA A 278 8.57 -16.92 8.50
C ALA A 278 9.69 -16.30 7.64
N THR A 279 10.61 -15.58 8.29
CA THR A 279 11.73 -14.90 7.62
C THR A 279 12.90 -15.85 7.37
N GLY A 280 13.50 -15.78 6.19
CA GLY A 280 14.76 -16.48 5.89
C GLY A 280 14.66 -18.01 5.90
N GLY A 281 13.46 -18.57 5.72
CA GLY A 281 13.26 -19.98 5.36
C GLY A 281 13.53 -20.21 3.86
N ASP A 282 12.75 -21.09 3.22
CA ASP A 282 12.84 -21.41 1.78
C ASP A 282 12.33 -20.24 0.90
N THR A 283 13.09 -19.15 0.87
CA THR A 283 12.77 -17.95 0.11
C THR A 283 13.95 -17.56 -0.77
N THR A 284 13.67 -17.22 -2.03
CA THR A 284 14.68 -16.84 -3.02
C THR A 284 14.38 -15.44 -3.57
N ILE A 285 15.43 -14.64 -3.75
CA ILE A 285 15.38 -13.43 -4.58
C ILE A 285 16.14 -13.74 -5.86
N GLU A 286 15.41 -13.87 -6.97
CA GLU A 286 16.03 -13.95 -8.31
C GLU A 286 16.13 -12.53 -8.88
N SER A 287 17.35 -12.14 -9.29
CA SER A 287 17.62 -10.81 -9.84
C SER A 287 18.76 -10.88 -10.86
N GLY A 288 18.72 -10.02 -11.88
CA GLY A 288 19.79 -9.94 -12.88
C GLY A 288 21.08 -9.33 -12.32
N MET A 289 21.01 -8.12 -11.76
CA MET A 289 22.15 -7.43 -11.14
C MET A 289 21.73 -6.80 -9.82
N GLY A 290 22.42 -7.16 -8.72
CA GLY A 290 22.26 -6.54 -7.41
C GLY A 290 23.41 -5.59 -7.08
N LYS A 291 23.11 -4.49 -6.39
CA LYS A 291 24.10 -3.59 -5.77
C LYS A 291 23.83 -3.52 -4.28
N PHE A 292 24.81 -3.89 -3.46
CA PHE A 292 24.70 -3.93 -2.00
C PHE A 292 25.92 -3.24 -1.39
N ASN A 293 25.73 -2.45 -0.34
CA ASN A 293 26.85 -1.89 0.42
C ASN A 293 27.62 -2.99 1.16
N LEU A 294 26.90 -3.98 1.69
CA LEU A 294 27.46 -5.13 2.39
C LEU A 294 26.57 -6.35 2.16
N VAL A 295 27.18 -7.45 1.73
CA VAL A 295 26.56 -8.78 1.76
C VAL A 295 27.06 -9.48 3.02
N LYS A 296 26.18 -9.63 4.02
CA LYS A 296 26.53 -10.25 5.30
C LYS A 296 25.66 -11.47 5.58
N ARG A 297 26.21 -12.38 6.39
CA ARG A 297 25.46 -13.52 6.91
C ARG A 297 24.33 -13.03 7.81
N ARG A 298 23.22 -13.78 7.84
CA ARG A 298 22.18 -13.59 8.86
C ARG A 298 22.67 -14.14 10.19
N ASP A 299 22.33 -13.47 11.28
CA ASP A 299 22.67 -13.90 12.65
C ASP A 299 22.24 -15.35 12.89
N GLY A 300 23.10 -16.13 13.55
CA GLY A 300 22.93 -17.57 13.76
C GLY A 300 23.45 -18.49 12.64
N ASN A 301 23.87 -17.96 11.48
CA ASN A 301 24.56 -18.74 10.44
C ASN A 301 26.08 -18.50 10.47
N SER A 302 26.89 -19.49 10.08
CA SER A 302 28.36 -19.36 10.14
C SER A 302 28.99 -18.68 8.91
N TYR A 303 28.39 -18.79 7.71
CA TYR A 303 29.01 -18.26 6.48
C TYR A 303 28.02 -17.52 5.56
N VAL A 304 28.57 -16.64 4.71
CA VAL A 304 27.90 -16.21 3.48
C VAL A 304 28.32 -17.19 2.38
N SER A 305 27.40 -18.08 1.98
CA SER A 305 27.64 -18.96 0.85
C SER A 305 27.45 -18.20 -0.45
N ILE A 306 28.53 -18.01 -1.20
CA ILE A 306 28.45 -17.63 -2.61
C ILE A 306 28.32 -18.95 -3.36
N GLN A 307 27.08 -19.28 -3.77
CA GLN A 307 26.67 -20.55 -4.38
C GLN A 307 26.50 -21.75 -3.40
N SER A 308 27.48 -22.11 -2.57
CA SER A 308 27.33 -23.12 -1.49
C SER A 308 28.50 -23.09 -0.49
N TYR A 309 28.35 -23.72 0.69
CA TYR A 309 29.44 -23.89 1.68
C TYR A 309 30.68 -24.62 1.11
N ASP A 310 30.49 -25.53 0.15
CA ASP A 310 31.60 -26.31 -0.43
C ASP A 310 32.47 -25.50 -1.40
N LEU A 311 31.94 -24.41 -1.97
CA LEU A 311 32.59 -23.69 -3.06
C LEU A 311 33.46 -22.54 -2.57
N LEU A 312 32.88 -21.52 -1.92
CA LEU A 312 33.64 -20.40 -1.37
C LEU A 312 32.87 -19.78 -0.20
N ALA A 313 33.53 -19.74 0.95
CA ALA A 313 33.03 -19.16 2.16
C ALA A 313 33.99 -18.08 2.68
N VAL A 314 33.46 -16.91 3.00
CA VAL A 314 34.18 -15.82 3.66
C VAL A 314 33.42 -15.50 4.95
N GLY A 315 34.08 -15.57 6.10
CA GLY A 315 33.42 -15.45 7.39
C GLY A 315 34.37 -15.67 8.56
N SER A 316 33.86 -16.19 9.68
CA SER A 316 34.65 -16.46 10.89
C SER A 316 34.18 -17.71 11.61
N ASP A 317 35.10 -18.30 12.38
CA ASP A 317 34.82 -19.30 13.42
C ASP A 317 35.16 -18.72 14.81
N ASN A 318 35.23 -19.54 15.85
CA ASN A 318 35.57 -19.02 17.19
C ASN A 318 37.09 -18.77 17.36
N ALA A 319 37.91 -19.04 16.34
CA ALA A 319 39.35 -18.80 16.30
C ALA A 319 39.73 -17.57 15.47
N GLY A 320 38.83 -17.06 14.62
CA GLY A 320 38.99 -15.78 13.92
C GLY A 320 38.33 -15.71 12.55
N ASP A 321 38.64 -14.64 11.81
CA ASP A 321 38.18 -14.45 10.42
C ASP A 321 38.96 -15.35 9.44
N ARG A 322 38.28 -15.93 8.44
CA ARG A 322 38.87 -16.85 7.45
C ARG A 322 38.18 -16.85 6.09
N VAL A 323 38.93 -17.30 5.08
CA VAL A 323 38.43 -17.67 3.74
C VAL A 323 38.61 -19.17 3.56
N ALA A 324 37.51 -19.90 3.36
CA ALA A 324 37.51 -21.36 3.28
C ALA A 324 36.86 -21.87 1.98
N SER A 325 37.39 -22.97 1.45
CA SER A 325 36.83 -23.65 0.28
C SER A 325 37.22 -25.13 0.24
N ASN A 326 36.24 -26.00 0.44
CA ASN A 326 36.43 -27.45 0.33
C ASN A 326 36.74 -27.87 -1.12
N SER A 327 36.17 -27.15 -2.09
CA SER A 327 36.40 -27.39 -3.51
C SER A 327 37.83 -27.05 -3.95
N ILE A 328 38.42 -25.99 -3.38
CA ILE A 328 39.85 -25.68 -3.58
C ILE A 328 40.70 -26.76 -2.92
N TYR A 329 40.42 -27.13 -1.67
CA TYR A 329 41.19 -28.14 -0.93
C TYR A 329 41.23 -29.50 -1.62
N LYS A 330 40.07 -30.00 -2.09
CA LYS A 330 39.96 -31.32 -2.75
C LYS A 330 40.66 -31.40 -4.11
N ARG A 331 41.11 -30.28 -4.67
CA ARG A 331 41.72 -30.22 -5.99
C ARG A 331 43.24 -30.13 -5.88
N THR A 332 43.88 -31.30 -5.78
CA THR A 332 45.32 -31.43 -5.58
C THR A 332 46.12 -31.39 -6.87
N TYR A 333 47.34 -30.84 -6.80
CA TYR A 333 48.30 -30.79 -7.89
C TYR A 333 49.71 -31.05 -7.36
N SER A 334 50.61 -31.57 -8.19
CA SER A 334 52.04 -31.75 -7.84
C SER A 334 52.89 -30.48 -8.06
N ALA A 335 52.27 -29.37 -8.45
CA ALA A 335 52.94 -28.09 -8.68
C ALA A 335 53.20 -27.35 -7.35
N PRO A 336 54.20 -26.46 -7.27
CA PRO A 336 54.48 -25.67 -6.06
C PRO A 336 53.32 -24.71 -5.72
N ALA A 337 53.22 -24.36 -4.43
CA ALA A 337 52.30 -23.33 -3.97
C ALA A 337 52.73 -21.96 -4.53
N ASN A 338 51.89 -21.36 -5.37
CA ASN A 338 52.23 -20.16 -6.16
C ASN A 338 51.43 -18.90 -5.76
N LEU A 339 50.91 -18.84 -4.53
CA LEU A 339 50.18 -17.68 -4.02
C LEU A 339 51.07 -16.88 -3.05
N HIS A 340 50.87 -15.57 -3.04
CA HIS A 340 51.49 -14.65 -2.09
C HIS A 340 50.39 -13.76 -1.51
N ILE A 341 50.46 -13.45 -0.22
CA ILE A 341 49.55 -12.54 0.46
C ILE A 341 50.37 -11.33 0.89
N THR A 342 50.00 -10.13 0.43
CA THR A 342 50.67 -8.89 0.82
C THR A 342 50.28 -8.49 2.24
N SER A 343 51.02 -7.57 2.87
CA SER A 343 50.66 -6.92 4.15
C SER A 343 49.24 -6.32 4.14
N ALA A 344 48.81 -5.77 3.01
CA ALA A 344 47.43 -5.28 2.81
C ALA A 344 46.35 -6.37 2.64
N GLY A 345 46.68 -7.66 2.81
CA GLY A 345 45.74 -8.78 2.66
C GLY A 345 45.38 -9.13 1.20
N THR A 346 46.17 -8.68 0.22
CA THR A 346 45.90 -8.95 -1.21
C THR A 346 46.51 -10.28 -1.64
N ILE A 347 45.70 -11.14 -2.28
CA ILE A 347 46.18 -12.40 -2.86
C ILE A 347 46.76 -12.13 -4.27
N GLY A 348 48.04 -12.40 -4.44
CA GLY A 348 48.77 -12.34 -5.71
C GLY A 348 49.36 -13.70 -6.13
N ARG A 349 49.84 -13.79 -7.37
CA ARG A 349 50.54 -14.97 -7.89
C ARG A 349 52.05 -14.74 -7.90
N ALA A 350 52.82 -15.62 -7.27
CA ALA A 350 54.28 -15.61 -7.36
C ALA A 350 54.74 -16.07 -8.76
N THR A 351 55.70 -15.37 -9.38
CA THR A 351 56.20 -15.72 -10.73
C THR A 351 57.71 -15.57 -10.83
N SER A 352 58.35 -16.44 -11.61
CA SER A 352 59.80 -16.40 -11.84
C SER A 352 60.18 -16.14 -13.31
N ALA A 353 59.21 -15.98 -14.21
CA ALA A 353 59.46 -15.81 -15.64
C ALA A 353 60.02 -14.41 -15.97
N LYS A 354 60.97 -14.35 -16.91
CA LYS A 354 61.63 -13.10 -17.36
C LYS A 354 60.66 -11.98 -17.71
N LYS A 355 59.50 -12.27 -18.31
CA LYS A 355 58.50 -11.25 -18.70
C LYS A 355 57.90 -10.46 -17.53
N TYR A 356 58.05 -10.95 -16.31
CA TYR A 356 57.59 -10.26 -15.09
C TYR A 356 58.74 -9.61 -14.32
N LYS A 357 59.95 -9.58 -14.88
CA LYS A 357 61.17 -9.10 -14.24
C LYS A 357 61.87 -8.07 -15.10
N ILE A 358 62.40 -7.03 -14.48
CA ILE A 358 63.21 -5.98 -15.11
C ILE A 358 64.54 -5.88 -14.36
N SER A 359 65.58 -5.35 -15.01
CA SER A 359 66.92 -5.20 -14.43
C SER A 359 67.52 -6.52 -13.91
N ILE A 360 67.63 -7.53 -14.77
CA ILE A 360 68.24 -8.82 -14.39
C ILE A 360 69.76 -8.70 -14.50
N GLU A 361 70.46 -8.79 -13.37
CA GLU A 361 71.91 -8.67 -13.24
C GLU A 361 72.48 -9.70 -12.24
N ASN A 362 73.82 -9.82 -12.19
CA ASN A 362 74.50 -10.65 -11.19
C ASN A 362 74.46 -9.96 -9.81
N GLN A 363 74.35 -10.74 -8.73
CA GLN A 363 74.34 -10.21 -7.36
C GLN A 363 75.66 -9.54 -6.98
N TYR A 364 76.79 -10.13 -7.39
CA TYR A 364 78.14 -9.57 -7.22
C TYR A 364 78.85 -9.43 -8.57
N ILE A 365 79.77 -8.46 -8.66
CA ILE A 365 80.54 -8.17 -9.88
C ILE A 365 81.55 -9.28 -10.17
N ASN A 366 82.20 -9.82 -9.14
CA ASN A 366 83.18 -10.90 -9.25
C ASN A 366 82.72 -12.18 -8.53
N GLU A 367 83.27 -13.31 -8.95
CA GLU A 367 82.91 -14.63 -8.42
C GLU A 367 83.46 -14.92 -7.02
N ASP A 368 84.60 -14.32 -6.66
CA ASP A 368 85.25 -14.54 -5.35
C ASP A 368 84.44 -13.91 -4.20
N ASP A 369 83.86 -12.73 -4.42
CA ASP A 369 82.96 -12.06 -3.47
C ASP A 369 81.65 -12.85 -3.35
N GLN A 370 81.09 -13.29 -4.49
CA GLN A 370 79.92 -14.18 -4.47
C GLN A 370 80.19 -15.44 -3.67
N PHE A 371 81.34 -16.09 -3.86
CA PHE A 371 81.70 -17.31 -3.13
C PHE A 371 81.90 -17.04 -1.63
N SER A 372 82.59 -15.95 -1.29
CA SER A 372 82.86 -15.56 0.10
C SER A 372 81.58 -15.30 0.87
N HIS A 373 80.63 -14.55 0.29
CA HIS A 373 79.29 -14.35 0.84
C HIS A 373 78.53 -15.67 0.97
N SER A 374 78.48 -16.45 -0.11
CA SER A 374 77.72 -17.70 -0.16
C SER A 374 78.17 -18.70 0.91
N LYS A 375 79.48 -18.79 1.18
CA LYS A 375 80.07 -19.76 2.13
C LYS A 375 79.54 -19.62 3.55
N GLU A 376 79.07 -18.44 3.94
CA GLU A 376 78.52 -18.18 5.28
C GLU A 376 77.27 -19.03 5.57
N ILE A 377 76.56 -19.51 4.54
CA ILE A 377 75.36 -20.36 4.67
C ILE A 377 75.67 -21.66 5.43
N LEU A 378 76.92 -22.13 5.40
CA LEU A 378 77.36 -23.35 6.10
C LEU A 378 77.38 -23.20 7.62
N LYS A 379 77.23 -21.97 8.15
CA LYS A 379 77.20 -21.68 9.58
C LYS A 379 75.79 -21.70 10.18
N LEU A 380 74.74 -21.80 9.35
CA LEU A 380 73.35 -21.76 9.80
C LEU A 380 73.00 -22.98 10.67
N PRO A 381 72.45 -22.78 11.88
CA PRO A 381 72.05 -23.88 12.75
C PRO A 381 70.67 -24.44 12.36
N ILE A 382 70.50 -25.76 12.45
CA ILE A 382 69.19 -26.40 12.30
C ILE A 382 68.42 -26.29 13.62
N ARG A 383 67.23 -25.68 13.58
CA ARG A 383 66.34 -25.43 14.72
C ARG A 383 65.06 -26.25 14.62
N THR A 384 64.39 -26.44 15.77
CA THR A 384 63.06 -27.05 15.82
C THR A 384 62.15 -26.28 16.78
N TRP A 385 60.86 -26.14 16.43
CA TRP A 385 59.89 -25.34 17.20
C TRP A 385 58.48 -25.96 17.17
N PHE A 386 57.58 -25.42 18.00
CA PHE A 386 56.14 -25.63 17.90
C PHE A 386 55.51 -24.32 17.40
N ASP A 387 54.51 -24.40 16.53
CA ASP A 387 53.80 -23.19 16.11
C ASP A 387 53.03 -22.57 17.28
N LYS A 388 53.15 -21.25 17.44
CA LYS A 388 52.57 -20.53 18.57
C LYS A 388 51.04 -20.52 18.50
N TYR A 389 50.46 -20.24 17.33
CA TYR A 389 49.02 -20.13 17.17
C TYR A 389 48.34 -21.50 17.36
N GLU A 390 48.87 -22.54 16.72
CA GLU A 390 48.37 -23.92 16.88
C GLU A 390 48.42 -24.38 18.34
N SER A 391 49.53 -24.10 19.03
CA SER A 391 49.74 -24.47 20.43
C SER A 391 48.75 -23.75 21.36
N GLU A 392 48.54 -22.45 21.15
CA GLU A 392 47.63 -21.64 21.98
C GLU A 392 46.16 -22.03 21.78
N ILE A 393 45.74 -22.28 20.53
CA ILE A 393 44.36 -22.73 20.25
C ILE A 393 44.11 -24.11 20.87
N MET A 394 45.01 -25.06 20.65
CA MET A 394 44.86 -26.41 21.23
C MET A 394 44.81 -26.37 22.76
N ALA A 395 45.64 -25.55 23.42
CA ALA A 395 45.61 -25.41 24.88
C ALA A 395 44.25 -24.89 25.38
N LYS A 396 43.69 -23.87 24.72
CA LYS A 396 42.37 -23.31 25.07
C LYS A 396 41.21 -24.28 24.82
N GLU A 397 41.27 -25.06 23.74
CA GLU A 397 40.25 -26.08 23.47
C GLU A 397 40.26 -27.19 24.53
N LEU A 398 41.45 -27.62 24.96
CA LEU A 398 41.61 -28.60 26.04
C LEU A 398 41.13 -28.07 27.39
N GLU A 399 41.43 -26.81 27.71
CA GLU A 399 41.01 -26.16 28.96
C GLU A 399 39.49 -25.95 29.02
N SER A 400 38.90 -25.48 27.93
CA SER A 400 37.46 -25.13 27.87
C SER A 400 36.54 -26.31 27.55
N GLY A 401 37.08 -27.41 27.02
CA GLY A 401 36.32 -28.55 26.54
C GLY A 401 35.43 -28.26 25.32
N LYS A 402 35.64 -27.12 24.64
CA LYS A 402 34.86 -26.68 23.47
C LYS A 402 35.78 -26.50 22.28
N LYS A 403 35.30 -26.88 21.09
CA LYS A 403 35.98 -26.63 19.83
C LYS A 403 35.93 -25.14 19.49
N LEU A 404 37.09 -24.54 19.26
CA LEU A 404 37.28 -23.13 18.95
C LEU A 404 37.57 -22.91 17.46
N SER A 405 38.46 -23.70 16.87
CA SER A 405 38.73 -23.65 15.43
C SER A 405 38.00 -24.77 14.71
N ASP A 406 37.50 -24.52 13.50
CA ASP A 406 37.01 -25.60 12.63
C ASP A 406 38.14 -26.55 12.21
N ASP A 407 39.37 -26.06 12.15
CA ASP A 407 40.56 -26.81 11.74
C ASP A 407 40.99 -27.78 12.85
N THR A 408 41.51 -28.95 12.44
CA THR A 408 41.98 -29.97 13.40
C THR A 408 43.50 -29.85 13.56
N PHE A 409 43.93 -29.05 14.52
CA PHE A 409 45.35 -28.90 14.82
C PHE A 409 45.92 -30.15 15.48
N LYS A 410 47.15 -30.49 15.10
CA LYS A 410 47.93 -31.55 15.75
C LYS A 410 49.26 -30.96 16.16
N LEU A 411 49.52 -30.91 17.47
CA LEU A 411 50.79 -30.41 17.98
C LEU A 411 51.94 -31.25 17.43
N SER A 412 52.78 -30.62 16.61
CA SER A 412 53.91 -31.26 15.94
C SER A 412 55.14 -30.36 16.00
N ARG A 413 56.33 -30.97 16.10
CA ARG A 413 57.58 -30.22 16.02
C ARG A 413 57.94 -29.99 14.56
N HIS A 414 58.17 -28.74 14.21
CA HIS A 414 58.70 -28.32 12.91
C HIS A 414 60.22 -28.21 12.97
N THR A 415 60.88 -28.34 11.81
CA THR A 415 62.34 -28.25 11.66
C THR A 415 62.67 -27.24 10.57
N GLY A 416 63.66 -26.39 10.80
CA GLY A 416 64.11 -25.39 9.83
C GLY A 416 65.15 -24.44 10.42
N LEU A 417 65.12 -23.20 9.95
CA LEU A 417 65.97 -22.06 10.27
C LEU A 417 65.14 -20.91 10.85
N ILE A 418 65.80 -20.03 11.61
CA ILE A 418 65.19 -18.82 12.20
C ILE A 418 65.67 -17.60 11.42
N ALA A 419 64.76 -16.67 11.12
CA ALA A 419 65.00 -15.60 10.17
C ALA A 419 66.07 -14.61 10.65
N GLU A 420 66.08 -14.33 11.95
CA GLU A 420 67.06 -13.50 12.64
C GLU A 420 68.47 -14.10 12.52
N GLU A 421 68.62 -15.42 12.64
CA GLU A 421 69.92 -16.09 12.49
C GLU A 421 70.42 -16.05 11.03
N VAL A 422 69.51 -15.95 10.06
CA VAL A 422 69.85 -15.77 8.63
C VAL A 422 70.32 -14.33 8.36
N GLU A 423 69.66 -13.35 8.96
CA GLU A 423 70.06 -11.94 8.88
C GLU A 423 71.42 -11.71 9.55
N GLU A 424 71.67 -12.28 10.73
CA GLU A 424 72.94 -12.16 11.45
C GLU A 424 74.15 -12.63 10.63
N LEU A 425 73.95 -13.58 9.72
CA LEU A 425 74.98 -14.08 8.81
C LEU A 425 75.08 -13.30 7.48
N GLY A 426 74.29 -12.23 7.33
CA GLY A 426 74.36 -11.28 6.22
C GLY A 426 73.46 -11.60 5.03
N PHE A 427 72.58 -12.61 5.11
CA PHE A 427 71.69 -13.05 4.01
C PHE A 427 70.39 -12.26 3.94
N ASN A 428 70.46 -10.94 4.10
CA ASN A 428 69.31 -10.03 4.21
C ASN A 428 68.38 -10.12 2.99
N GLU A 429 68.89 -10.46 1.82
CA GLU A 429 68.13 -10.60 0.58
C GLU A 429 67.16 -11.81 0.57
N PHE A 430 67.30 -12.74 1.52
CA PHE A 430 66.35 -13.85 1.73
C PHE A 430 65.55 -13.70 3.00
N VAL A 431 65.76 -12.63 3.77
CA VAL A 431 64.90 -12.29 4.90
C VAL A 431 63.69 -11.54 4.36
N ILE A 432 62.51 -11.93 4.83
CA ILE A 432 61.25 -11.28 4.48
C ILE A 432 60.92 -10.31 5.60
N TYR A 433 60.74 -9.05 5.25
CA TYR A 433 60.39 -7.99 6.17
C TYR A 433 58.95 -7.54 5.95
N ASP A 434 58.29 -7.07 7.01
CA ASP A 434 57.04 -6.35 6.91
C ASP A 434 57.25 -4.90 6.42
N ASP A 435 56.16 -4.13 6.33
CA ASP A 435 56.21 -2.72 5.91
C ASP A 435 56.90 -1.79 6.94
N ASN A 436 57.07 -2.23 8.19
CA ASN A 436 57.75 -1.50 9.25
C ASN A 436 59.25 -1.86 9.35
N GLY A 437 59.70 -2.85 8.58
CA GLY A 437 61.07 -3.36 8.62
C GLY A 437 61.31 -4.43 9.70
N GLU A 438 60.26 -5.00 10.28
CA GLU A 438 60.34 -6.14 11.19
C GLU A 438 60.50 -7.45 10.40
N ILE A 439 61.21 -8.42 10.99
CA ILE A 439 61.49 -9.71 10.36
C ILE A 439 60.27 -10.62 10.47
N GLU A 440 59.78 -11.10 9.34
CA GLU A 440 58.58 -11.95 9.23
C GLU A 440 58.90 -13.37 8.75
N GLY A 441 60.05 -13.60 8.11
CA GLY A 441 60.40 -14.94 7.68
C GLY A 441 61.60 -15.04 6.75
N ILE A 442 61.69 -16.20 6.09
CA ILE A 442 62.80 -16.56 5.19
C ILE A 442 62.24 -16.99 3.83
N ALA A 443 62.88 -16.55 2.75
CA ALA A 443 62.70 -17.07 1.41
C ALA A 443 63.39 -18.44 1.24
N TYR A 444 62.88 -19.46 1.93
CA TYR A 444 63.43 -20.83 1.95
C TYR A 444 63.62 -21.44 0.57
N ASP A 445 62.74 -21.12 -0.38
CA ASP A 445 62.80 -21.62 -1.76
C ASP A 445 64.02 -21.10 -2.53
N ARG A 446 64.54 -19.93 -2.13
CA ARG A 446 65.62 -19.23 -2.82
C ARG A 446 66.93 -19.21 -2.05
N LEU A 447 66.92 -19.31 -0.72
CA LEU A 447 68.14 -19.27 0.11
C LEU A 447 69.23 -20.24 -0.37
N TRP A 448 68.83 -21.43 -0.82
CA TRP A 448 69.74 -22.48 -1.26
C TRP A 448 70.48 -22.17 -2.58
N VAL A 449 70.16 -21.10 -3.30
CA VAL A 449 70.92 -20.69 -4.50
C VAL A 449 72.39 -20.41 -4.17
N HIS A 450 72.70 -20.03 -2.93
CA HIS A 450 74.07 -19.87 -2.43
C HIS A 450 74.85 -21.18 -2.30
N LEU A 451 74.20 -22.34 -2.39
CA LEU A 451 74.92 -23.60 -2.51
C LEU A 451 75.58 -23.73 -3.89
N ILE A 452 75.10 -23.04 -4.92
CA ILE A 452 75.63 -23.17 -6.29
C ILE A 452 77.11 -22.75 -6.37
N PRO A 453 77.55 -21.57 -5.88
CA PRO A 453 78.96 -21.20 -5.88
C PRO A 453 79.82 -22.13 -5.03
N ILE A 454 79.29 -22.61 -3.90
CA ILE A 454 80.00 -23.54 -3.00
C ILE A 454 80.26 -24.87 -3.70
N ILE A 455 79.23 -25.46 -4.30
CA ILE A 455 79.31 -26.74 -5.01
C ILE A 455 80.21 -26.60 -6.24
N LYS A 456 80.13 -25.50 -6.99
CA LYS A 456 81.07 -25.23 -8.10
C LYS A 456 82.52 -25.22 -7.63
N ASN A 457 82.83 -24.52 -6.54
CA ASN A 457 84.18 -24.47 -5.97
C ASN A 457 84.64 -25.85 -5.47
N GLN A 458 83.74 -26.61 -4.83
CA GLN A 458 84.02 -27.98 -4.40
C GLN A 458 84.33 -28.89 -5.59
N GLN A 459 83.54 -28.82 -6.66
CA GLN A 459 83.76 -29.57 -7.90
C GLN A 459 85.13 -29.26 -8.53
N SER A 460 85.47 -27.98 -8.68
CA SER A 460 86.78 -27.60 -9.23
C SER A 460 87.97 -28.04 -8.35
N LYS A 461 87.78 -28.14 -7.03
CA LYS A 461 88.80 -28.69 -6.12
C LYS A 461 88.92 -30.20 -6.27
N ILE A 462 87.79 -30.91 -6.41
CA ILE A 462 87.77 -32.35 -6.65
C ILE A 462 88.51 -32.67 -7.95
N GLU A 463 88.20 -31.98 -9.04
CA GLU A 463 88.87 -32.18 -10.34
C GLU A 463 90.38 -31.99 -10.24
N LYS A 464 90.84 -30.92 -9.58
CA LYS A 464 92.28 -30.70 -9.34
C LYS A 464 92.93 -31.79 -8.49
N LEU A 465 92.23 -32.30 -7.48
CA LEU A 465 92.72 -33.38 -6.64
C LEU A 465 92.77 -34.71 -7.42
N GLU A 466 91.81 -34.96 -8.30
CA GLU A 466 91.79 -36.14 -9.16
C GLU A 466 92.90 -36.11 -10.23
N GLU A 467 93.20 -34.94 -10.80
CA GLU A 467 94.36 -34.76 -11.69
C GLU A 467 95.67 -35.07 -10.96
N LEU A 468 95.83 -34.59 -9.72
CA LEU A 468 97.02 -34.82 -8.89
C LEU A 468 97.17 -36.28 -8.40
N ILE A 469 96.11 -37.07 -8.42
CA ILE A 469 96.13 -38.50 -8.02
C ILE A 469 96.38 -39.42 -9.23
N ASN A 470 96.06 -38.97 -10.44
CA ASN A 470 96.21 -39.73 -11.68
C ASN A 470 97.51 -39.44 -12.46
N GLU A 471 98.30 -38.46 -12.00
CA GLU A 471 99.76 -38.34 -12.27
C GLU A 471 100.57 -39.13 -11.24
#